data_AF-A0A7C7VXS0-F1
#
_entry.id   AF-A0A7C7VXS0-F1
#
_cell.length_a   1.000
_cell.length_b   1.000
_cell.length_c   1.000
_cell.angle_alpha   90.00
_cell.angle_beta   90.00
_cell.angle_gamma   90.00
#
_symmetry.space_group_name_H-M   'P 1'
#
loop_
_entity.id
_entity.type
_entity.pdbx_description
1 polymer ?
#
loop_
_entity_poly.entity_id
_entity_poly.type
_entity_poly.pdbx_seq_one_letter_code
_entity_poly.pdbx_strand_id
1 'polypeptide(L)'
;MNRVLVIGLDGASPHLIQRWQDELPNLRRLMVDGVSGTLWSVVPPRSVPAWYCFATGMNPAKIGVFGFSQRRPGTYDYTFANLTFCRAPTFWQWLNQHGVRTAVVHVPGTFPPHPVDGVMVSGWPAPLNRGNLIYTYPLELSRELDRHLGRPFEFASEKPMRTDNDSEMLAERLRILRMHGEAARYVLNRYDWRVGV
;
A
#
# COMPACT_ATOMS: atom_id res chain seq x y z
N MET A 1 -10.35 -23.52 7.03
CA MET A 1 -9.01 -22.90 7.27
C MET A 1 -9.19 -21.39 7.25
N ASN A 2 -8.67 -20.67 8.24
CA ASN A 2 -8.96 -19.24 8.41
C ASN A 2 -8.12 -18.37 7.47
N ARG A 3 -8.72 -17.30 6.93
CA ARG A 3 -8.03 -16.23 6.19
C ARG A 3 -7.46 -15.21 7.17
N VAL A 4 -6.32 -14.60 6.84
CA VAL A 4 -5.73 -13.48 7.59
C VAL A 4 -5.72 -12.26 6.69
N LEU A 5 -6.25 -11.13 7.17
CA LEU A 5 -6.21 -9.85 6.47
C LEU A 5 -5.44 -8.85 7.32
N VAL A 6 -4.37 -8.30 6.75
CA VAL A 6 -3.65 -7.16 7.31
C VAL A 6 -4.17 -5.91 6.62
N ILE A 7 -4.53 -4.88 7.38
CA ILE A 7 -4.96 -3.58 6.84
C ILE A 7 -4.01 -2.53 7.41
N GLY A 8 -3.21 -1.91 6.55
CA GLY A 8 -2.36 -0.81 6.96
C GLY A 8 -2.97 0.54 6.57
N LEU A 9 -2.95 1.49 7.51
CA LEU A 9 -3.43 2.85 7.32
C LEU A 9 -2.23 3.81 7.37
N ASP A 10 -1.83 4.35 6.21
CA ASP A 10 -0.68 5.26 6.15
C ASP A 10 -0.99 6.60 6.84
N GLY A 11 -0.06 7.10 7.64
CA GLY A 11 -0.21 8.34 8.41
C GLY A 11 -1.27 8.29 9.53
N ALA A 12 -1.77 7.10 9.89
CA ALA A 12 -2.80 6.96 10.92
C ALA A 12 -2.22 7.06 12.33
N SER A 13 -2.26 8.27 12.90
CA SER A 13 -1.78 8.52 14.26
C SER A 13 -2.61 7.75 15.30
N PRO A 14 -1.98 6.94 16.19
CA PRO A 14 -2.71 6.24 17.25
C PRO A 14 -3.38 7.22 18.22
N HIS A 15 -2.79 8.41 18.43
CA HIS A 15 -3.39 9.46 19.26
C HIS A 15 -4.70 9.99 18.66
N LEU A 16 -4.74 10.21 17.33
CA LEU A 16 -5.95 10.66 16.65
C LEU A 16 -7.02 9.57 16.60
N ILE A 17 -6.62 8.32 16.36
CA ILE A 17 -7.54 7.18 16.42
C ILE A 17 -8.18 7.08 17.80
N GLN A 18 -7.38 7.21 18.87
CA GLN A 18 -7.87 7.23 20.25
C GLN A 18 -8.81 8.40 20.54
N ARG A 19 -8.46 9.61 20.07
CA ARG A 19 -9.29 10.81 20.24
C ARG A 19 -10.66 10.69 19.55
N TRP A 20 -10.73 10.01 18.41
CA TRP A 20 -11.94 9.91 17.58
C TRP A 20 -12.60 8.52 17.62
N GLN A 21 -12.39 7.73 18.66
CA GLN A 21 -12.90 6.35 18.72
C GLN A 21 -14.43 6.26 18.59
N ASP A 22 -15.16 7.25 19.09
CA ASP A 22 -16.63 7.30 18.99
C ASP A 22 -17.11 7.54 17.54
N GLU A 23 -16.29 8.19 16.72
CA GLU A 23 -16.54 8.43 15.29
C GLU A 23 -16.00 7.30 14.40
N LEU A 24 -15.21 6.37 14.97
CA LEU A 24 -14.53 5.28 14.28
C LEU A 24 -15.01 3.91 14.80
N PRO A 25 -16.31 3.57 14.68
CA PRO A 25 -16.90 2.41 15.35
C PRO A 25 -16.24 1.08 14.97
N ASN A 26 -15.79 0.93 13.73
CA ASN A 26 -15.09 -0.27 13.28
C ASN A 26 -13.71 -0.43 13.93
N LEU A 27 -12.92 0.65 14.02
CA LEU A 27 -11.61 0.63 14.67
C LEU A 27 -11.75 0.47 16.18
N ARG A 28 -12.71 1.18 16.80
CA ARG A 28 -13.04 1.01 18.22
C ARG A 28 -13.35 -0.44 18.54
N ARG A 29 -14.21 -1.09 17.75
CA ARG A 29 -14.56 -2.50 17.95
C ARG A 29 -13.33 -3.41 17.87
N LEU A 30 -12.47 -3.22 16.87
CA LEU A 30 -11.22 -3.99 16.74
C LEU A 30 -10.28 -3.80 17.93
N MET A 31 -10.22 -2.60 18.49
CA MET A 31 -9.37 -2.28 19.65
C MET A 31 -9.92 -2.85 20.96
N VAL A 32 -11.24 -2.86 21.15
CA VAL A 32 -11.92 -3.32 22.38
C VAL A 32 -12.05 -4.84 22.41
N ASP A 33 -12.46 -5.45 21.30
CA ASP A 33 -12.70 -6.90 21.23
C ASP A 33 -11.43 -7.70 20.93
N GLY A 34 -10.35 -7.00 20.53
CA GLY A 34 -9.07 -7.58 20.15
C GLY A 34 -7.92 -7.19 21.08
N VAL A 35 -6.71 -7.12 20.51
CA VAL A 35 -5.50 -6.65 21.19
C VAL A 35 -5.01 -5.40 20.48
N SER A 36 -4.77 -4.34 21.24
CA SER A 36 -4.25 -3.08 20.71
C SER A 36 -3.08 -2.55 21.54
N GLY A 37 -2.16 -1.86 20.87
CA GLY A 37 -0.96 -1.30 21.49
C GLY A 37 -0.26 -0.33 20.54
N THR A 38 0.58 0.54 21.09
CA THR A 38 1.38 1.47 20.29
C THR A 38 2.69 0.80 19.90
N LEU A 39 3.02 0.84 18.60
CA LEU A 39 4.29 0.33 18.07
C LEU A 39 5.20 1.49 17.67
N TRP A 40 6.50 1.28 17.81
CA TRP A 40 7.50 2.20 17.28
C TRP A 40 7.60 2.05 15.77
N SER A 41 7.59 3.17 15.07
CA SER A 41 7.93 3.20 13.65
C SER A 41 9.44 3.02 13.43
N VAL A 42 9.85 2.97 12.18
CA VAL A 42 11.26 2.91 11.79
C VAL A 42 11.92 4.29 11.88
N VAL A 43 13.25 4.31 11.93
CA VAL A 43 14.04 5.54 11.87
C VAL A 43 14.78 5.58 10.52
N PRO A 44 14.50 6.54 9.62
CA PRO A 44 13.56 7.66 9.78
C PRO A 44 12.08 7.27 9.53
N PRO A 45 11.09 7.89 10.21
CA PRO A 45 9.68 7.54 10.11
C PRO A 45 9.04 8.12 8.83
N ARG A 46 9.43 7.57 7.68
CA ARG A 46 8.92 7.94 6.35
C ARG A 46 8.17 6.75 5.77
N SER A 47 7.12 7.00 4.97
CA SER A 47 6.23 5.94 4.48
C SER A 47 6.99 4.82 3.74
N VAL A 48 7.77 5.13 2.70
CA VAL A 48 8.49 4.10 1.93
C VAL A 48 9.38 3.19 2.79
N PRO A 49 10.31 3.69 3.62
CA PRO A 49 11.10 2.80 4.47
C PRO A 49 10.22 2.04 5.49
N ALA A 50 9.19 2.66 6.07
CA ALA A 50 8.30 1.98 7.00
C ALA A 50 7.58 0.79 6.37
N TRP A 51 7.04 0.96 5.16
CA TRP A 51 6.34 -0.10 4.43
C TRP A 51 7.27 -1.21 3.95
N TYR A 52 8.52 -0.90 3.57
CA TYR A 52 9.49 -1.94 3.23
C TYR A 52 9.97 -2.71 4.46
N CYS A 53 10.14 -2.03 5.60
CA CYS A 53 10.47 -2.71 6.84
C CYS A 53 9.32 -3.61 7.31
N PHE A 54 8.07 -3.14 7.19
CA PHE A 54 6.87 -3.96 7.41
C PHE A 54 6.85 -5.19 6.48
N ALA A 55 7.11 -4.98 5.19
CA ALA A 55 7.09 -6.05 4.20
C ALA A 55 8.21 -7.08 4.41
N THR A 56 9.37 -6.71 4.95
CA THR A 56 10.57 -7.57 4.96
C THR A 56 11.01 -8.00 6.37
N GLY A 57 10.49 -7.38 7.42
CA GLY A 57 10.99 -7.53 8.79
C GLY A 57 12.41 -6.97 9.01
N MET A 58 12.96 -6.25 8.04
CA MET A 58 14.30 -5.65 8.11
C MET A 58 14.23 -4.18 8.51
N ASN A 59 15.34 -3.62 9.02
CA ASN A 59 15.45 -2.19 9.31
C ASN A 59 15.92 -1.39 8.08
N PRO A 60 15.78 -0.05 8.06
CA PRO A 60 16.16 0.80 6.93
C PRO A 60 17.60 0.59 6.42
N ALA A 61 18.55 0.33 7.32
CA ALA A 61 19.95 0.09 6.94
C ALA A 61 20.15 -1.24 6.19
N LYS A 62 19.39 -2.29 6.55
CA LYS A 62 19.45 -3.59 5.86
C LYS A 62 18.78 -3.55 4.48
N ILE A 63 17.70 -2.78 4.32
CA ILE A 63 17.01 -2.62 3.03
C ILE A 63 17.64 -1.55 2.14
N GLY A 64 18.47 -0.66 2.69
CA GLY A 64 19.16 0.41 1.95
C GLY A 64 18.27 1.57 1.54
N VAL A 65 17.08 1.70 2.13
CA VAL A 65 16.06 2.70 1.77
C VAL A 65 15.75 3.56 2.98
N PHE A 66 15.91 4.88 2.83
CA PHE A 66 15.79 5.85 3.93
C PHE A 66 14.74 6.94 3.67
N GLY A 67 14.07 6.93 2.52
CA GLY A 67 13.09 7.93 2.14
C GLY A 67 12.55 7.72 0.73
N PHE A 68 11.85 8.72 0.21
CA PHE A 68 11.28 8.68 -1.14
C PHE A 68 12.34 8.81 -2.24
N SER A 69 13.42 9.53 -1.96
CA SER A 69 14.49 9.79 -2.91
C SER A 69 15.79 9.17 -2.42
N GLN A 70 16.57 8.67 -3.35
CA GLN A 70 17.85 8.05 -3.09
C GLN A 70 18.83 8.35 -4.23
N ARG A 71 20.11 8.43 -3.90
CA ARG A 71 21.16 8.68 -4.90
C ARG A 71 21.30 7.47 -5.81
N ARG A 72 21.41 7.68 -7.12
CA ARG A 72 21.75 6.61 -8.06
C ARG A 72 23.19 6.15 -7.79
N PRO A 73 23.46 4.83 -7.69
CA PRO A 73 24.81 4.34 -7.50
C PRO A 73 25.76 4.86 -8.58
N GLY A 74 26.89 5.43 -8.18
CA GLY A 74 27.90 5.97 -9.10
C GLY A 74 27.62 7.36 -9.68
N THR A 75 26.53 8.04 -9.30
CA THR A 75 26.23 9.41 -9.77
C THR A 75 25.85 10.35 -8.61
N TYR A 76 25.70 11.64 -8.91
CA TYR A 76 25.13 12.65 -8.01
C TYR A 76 23.61 12.83 -8.20
N ASP A 77 22.99 12.04 -9.07
CA ASP A 77 21.56 12.14 -9.37
C ASP A 77 20.71 11.42 -8.32
N TYR A 78 19.45 11.82 -8.23
CA TYR A 78 18.45 11.19 -7.38
C TYR A 78 17.40 10.43 -8.21
N THR A 79 16.85 9.38 -7.61
CA THR A 79 15.73 8.61 -8.14
C THR A 79 14.73 8.31 -7.03
N PHE A 80 13.49 7.98 -7.38
CA PHE A 80 12.53 7.47 -6.41
C PHE A 80 12.96 6.08 -5.92
N ALA A 81 12.86 5.87 -4.61
CA ALA A 81 13.03 4.56 -4.01
C ALA A 81 11.82 3.69 -4.35
N ASN A 82 12.07 2.55 -5.01
CA ASN A 82 11.10 1.49 -5.25
C ASN A 82 11.70 0.15 -4.76
N LEU A 83 10.92 -0.95 -4.82
CA LEU A 83 11.39 -2.26 -4.33
C LEU A 83 12.61 -2.80 -5.08
N THR A 84 12.97 -2.28 -6.26
CA THR A 84 14.19 -2.71 -6.96
C THR A 84 15.48 -2.42 -6.19
N PHE A 85 15.43 -1.50 -5.21
CA PHE A 85 16.54 -1.23 -4.30
C PHE A 85 16.55 -2.16 -3.08
N CYS A 86 15.39 -2.75 -2.74
CA CYS A 86 15.26 -3.68 -1.64
C CYS A 86 15.43 -5.11 -2.15
N ARG A 87 16.60 -5.71 -1.88
CA ARG A 87 16.88 -7.11 -2.26
C ARG A 87 16.29 -8.14 -1.29
N ALA A 88 15.72 -7.69 -0.18
CA ALA A 88 15.14 -8.58 0.82
C ALA A 88 13.79 -9.14 0.35
N PRO A 89 13.54 -10.46 0.51
CA PRO A 89 12.24 -11.02 0.22
C PRO A 89 11.19 -10.45 1.18
N THR A 90 10.03 -10.15 0.63
CA THR A 90 8.87 -9.74 1.42
C THR A 90 8.22 -10.96 2.10
N PHE A 91 7.47 -10.75 3.18
CA PHE A 91 6.83 -11.86 3.89
C PHE A 91 5.80 -12.57 3.02
N TRP A 92 5.13 -11.87 2.08
CA TRP A 92 4.21 -12.51 1.14
C TRP A 92 4.94 -13.37 0.11
N GLN A 93 6.14 -12.97 -0.35
CA GLN A 93 6.98 -13.85 -1.18
C GLN A 93 7.43 -15.09 -0.40
N TRP A 94 7.83 -14.92 0.86
CA TRP A 94 8.17 -16.05 1.73
C TRP A 94 6.98 -16.99 1.95
N LEU A 95 5.76 -16.45 2.13
CA LEU A 95 4.52 -17.22 2.20
C LEU A 95 4.24 -18.00 0.91
N ASN A 96 4.40 -17.37 -0.26
CA ASN A 96 4.21 -18.04 -1.55
C ASN A 96 5.19 -19.20 -1.74
N GLN A 97 6.45 -19.07 -1.30
CA GLN A 97 7.44 -20.16 -1.32
C GLN A 97 7.01 -21.38 -0.48
N HIS A 98 6.08 -21.19 0.46
CA HIS A 98 5.51 -22.23 1.31
C HIS A 98 4.07 -22.60 0.93
N GLY A 99 3.66 -22.29 -0.31
CA GLY A 99 2.34 -22.66 -0.84
C GLY A 99 1.18 -21.88 -0.24
N VAL A 100 1.44 -20.71 0.37
CA VAL A 100 0.40 -19.82 0.88
C VAL A 100 0.11 -18.74 -0.15
N ARG A 101 -1.09 -18.79 -0.73
CA ARG A 101 -1.58 -17.81 -1.69
C ARG A 101 -1.91 -16.47 -1.03
N THR A 102 -1.48 -15.37 -1.66
CA THR A 102 -1.56 -14.01 -1.12
C THR A 102 -2.30 -13.04 -2.03
N ALA A 103 -3.03 -12.09 -1.45
CA ALA A 103 -3.54 -10.91 -2.15
C ALA A 103 -2.85 -9.66 -1.58
N VAL A 104 -2.06 -8.95 -2.39
CA VAL A 104 -1.34 -7.73 -1.98
C VAL A 104 -1.99 -6.55 -2.67
N VAL A 105 -2.63 -5.64 -1.93
CA VAL A 105 -3.43 -4.57 -2.52
C VAL A 105 -3.01 -3.21 -1.97
N HIS A 106 -2.49 -2.35 -2.87
CA HIS A 106 -2.13 -0.96 -2.58
C HIS A 106 -1.04 -0.77 -1.51
N VAL A 107 -0.24 -1.80 -1.23
CA VAL A 107 0.92 -1.67 -0.33
C VAL A 107 1.95 -0.71 -0.94
N PRO A 108 2.35 0.38 -0.26
CA PRO A 108 3.25 1.36 -0.83
C PRO A 108 4.60 0.81 -1.29
N GLY A 109 5.07 1.33 -2.43
CA GLY A 109 6.36 0.98 -3.04
C GLY A 109 6.40 -0.35 -3.79
N THR A 110 5.26 -1.01 -4.00
CA THR A 110 5.20 -2.28 -4.76
C THR A 110 5.12 -2.11 -6.28
N PHE A 111 5.29 -0.90 -6.82
CA PHE A 111 5.44 -0.66 -8.26
C PHE A 111 6.93 -0.74 -8.68
N PRO A 112 7.26 -1.36 -9.83
CA PRO A 112 6.39 -2.13 -10.71
C PRO A 112 5.91 -3.44 -10.05
N PRO A 113 4.73 -3.96 -10.43
CA PRO A 113 4.19 -5.18 -9.81
C PRO A 113 5.14 -6.36 -10.03
N HIS A 114 5.30 -7.18 -8.99
CA HIS A 114 6.09 -8.41 -9.05
C HIS A 114 5.18 -9.65 -9.06
N PRO A 115 5.59 -10.75 -9.71
CA PRO A 115 4.87 -12.02 -9.63
C PRO A 115 4.70 -12.51 -8.18
N VAL A 116 3.49 -12.98 -7.87
CA VAL A 116 3.10 -13.60 -6.59
C VAL A 116 2.20 -14.80 -6.85
N ASP A 117 2.20 -15.80 -5.98
CA ASP A 117 1.13 -16.80 -5.98
C ASP A 117 -0.13 -16.15 -5.40
N GLY A 118 -1.03 -15.77 -6.30
CA GLY A 118 -2.25 -15.02 -6.01
C GLY A 118 -2.33 -13.76 -6.86
N VAL A 119 -2.47 -12.62 -6.20
CA VAL A 119 -2.76 -11.34 -6.87
C VAL A 119 -2.04 -10.17 -6.21
N MET A 120 -1.58 -9.22 -7.02
CA MET A 120 -0.99 -7.97 -6.58
C MET A 120 -1.63 -6.79 -7.33
N VAL A 121 -1.99 -5.76 -6.58
CA VAL A 121 -2.25 -4.40 -7.08
C VAL A 121 -1.23 -3.49 -6.43
N SER A 122 -0.40 -2.85 -7.24
CA SER A 122 0.69 -2.02 -6.73
C SER A 122 0.17 -0.88 -5.86
N GLY A 123 0.95 -0.43 -4.88
CA GLY A 123 0.72 0.83 -4.17
C GLY A 123 1.57 1.98 -4.70
N TRP A 124 1.25 3.17 -4.24
CA TRP A 124 2.05 4.38 -4.52
C TRP A 124 3.46 4.26 -3.91
N PRO A 125 4.53 4.80 -4.52
CA PRO A 125 4.57 5.58 -5.76
C PRO A 125 4.55 4.72 -7.03
N ALA A 126 3.66 5.07 -7.95
CA ALA A 126 3.59 4.53 -9.30
C ALA A 126 3.40 5.68 -10.31
N PRO A 127 3.79 5.51 -11.58
CA PRO A 127 3.42 6.44 -12.64
C PRO A 127 1.92 6.66 -12.70
N LEU A 128 1.52 7.80 -13.26
CA LEU A 128 0.12 8.06 -13.48
C LEU A 128 -0.46 7.09 -14.51
N ASN A 129 -1.59 6.47 -14.16
CA ASN A 129 -2.31 5.61 -15.10
C ASN A 129 -3.16 6.45 -16.05
N ARG A 130 -2.84 6.40 -17.35
CA ARG A 130 -3.65 6.99 -18.43
C ARG A 130 -4.48 5.93 -19.18
N GLY A 131 -4.74 4.78 -18.56
CA GLY A 131 -5.55 3.67 -19.08
C GLY A 131 -4.74 2.52 -19.71
N ASN A 132 -3.41 2.60 -19.68
CA ASN A 132 -2.51 1.59 -20.26
C ASN A 132 -1.38 1.16 -19.31
N LEU A 133 -1.35 1.69 -18.08
CA LEU A 133 -0.33 1.32 -17.10
C LEU A 133 -0.58 -0.10 -16.62
N ILE A 134 0.48 -0.91 -16.59
CA ILE A 134 0.43 -2.23 -15.95
C ILE A 134 0.94 -2.08 -14.52
N TYR A 135 0.04 -2.17 -13.56
CA TYR A 135 0.30 -1.98 -12.13
C TYR A 135 -0.13 -3.17 -11.28
N THR A 136 -0.48 -4.29 -11.91
CA THR A 136 -0.95 -5.49 -11.23
C THR A 136 -0.16 -6.73 -11.63
N TYR A 137 -0.25 -7.76 -10.80
CA TYR A 137 0.00 -9.14 -11.19
C TYR A 137 -1.24 -9.99 -10.82
N PRO A 138 -1.79 -10.82 -11.72
CA PRO A 138 -1.44 -10.96 -13.13
C PRO A 138 -1.64 -9.64 -13.91
N LEU A 139 -0.97 -9.49 -15.06
CA LEU A 139 -0.85 -8.21 -15.77
C LEU A 139 -2.22 -7.73 -16.31
N GLU A 140 -3.08 -8.67 -16.66
CA GLU A 140 -4.42 -8.45 -17.22
C GLU A 140 -5.35 -7.76 -16.21
N LEU A 141 -5.10 -7.92 -14.91
CA LEU A 141 -5.91 -7.35 -13.86
C LEU A 141 -5.92 -5.81 -13.89
N SER A 142 -4.87 -5.16 -14.40
CA SER A 142 -4.82 -3.69 -14.53
C SER A 142 -5.96 -3.19 -15.42
N ARG A 143 -6.18 -3.86 -16.56
CA ARG A 143 -7.29 -3.55 -17.49
C ARG A 143 -8.64 -4.00 -16.96
N GLU A 144 -8.67 -5.06 -16.16
CA GLU A 144 -9.89 -5.52 -15.50
C GLU A 144 -10.38 -4.50 -14.46
N LEU A 145 -9.48 -4.00 -13.61
CA LEU A 145 -9.79 -2.97 -12.61
C LEU A 145 -10.21 -1.65 -13.27
N ASP A 146 -9.47 -1.18 -14.28
CA ASP A 146 -9.83 0.06 -14.97
C ASP A 146 -11.24 -0.03 -15.61
N ARG A 147 -11.61 -1.20 -16.15
CA ARG A 147 -12.98 -1.45 -16.66
C ARG A 147 -14.01 -1.53 -15.54
N HIS A 148 -13.69 -2.21 -14.44
CA HIS A 148 -14.59 -2.35 -13.30
C HIS A 148 -14.93 -0.99 -12.68
N LEU A 149 -13.92 -0.12 -12.53
CA LEU A 149 -14.05 1.23 -11.99
C LEU A 149 -14.66 2.22 -13.01
N GLY A 150 -14.77 1.82 -14.28
CA GLY A 150 -15.21 2.69 -15.38
C GLY A 150 -14.24 3.83 -15.71
N ARG A 151 -13.00 3.77 -15.21
CA ARG A 151 -11.94 4.78 -15.38
C ARG A 151 -10.57 4.20 -15.01
N PRO A 152 -9.46 4.82 -15.47
CA PRO A 152 -8.12 4.45 -15.01
C PRO A 152 -7.99 4.54 -13.48
N PHE A 153 -7.39 3.52 -12.86
CA PHE A 153 -7.07 3.52 -11.43
C PHE A 153 -6.06 4.63 -11.07
N GLU A 154 -6.30 5.34 -9.98
CA GLU A 154 -5.47 6.47 -9.55
C GLU A 154 -4.77 6.16 -8.22
N PHE A 155 -3.45 6.26 -8.18
CA PHE A 155 -2.66 6.03 -6.96
C PHE A 155 -2.70 7.20 -5.99
N ALA A 156 -2.82 8.41 -6.51
CA ALA A 156 -2.84 9.67 -5.78
C ALA A 156 -3.55 10.73 -6.63
N SER A 157 -3.94 11.84 -6.00
CA SER A 157 -4.52 12.96 -6.74
C SER A 157 -3.46 13.68 -7.56
N GLU A 158 -3.81 14.03 -8.80
CA GLU A 158 -3.00 14.93 -9.63
C GLU A 158 -3.13 16.40 -9.18
N LYS A 159 -4.12 16.74 -8.35
CA LYS A 159 -4.34 18.11 -7.89
C LYS A 159 -3.26 18.52 -6.88
N PRO A 160 -2.65 19.71 -7.04
CA PRO A 160 -1.68 20.19 -6.07
C PRO A 160 -2.37 20.54 -4.75
N MET A 161 -1.72 20.20 -3.65
CA MET A 161 -2.08 20.73 -2.34
C MET A 161 -1.66 22.20 -2.28
N ARG A 162 -2.60 23.07 -1.92
CA ARG A 162 -2.39 24.50 -1.69
C ARG A 162 -2.89 24.84 -0.29
N THR A 163 -2.48 25.98 0.24
CA THR A 163 -2.86 26.43 1.58
C THR A 163 -4.34 26.79 1.71
N ASP A 164 -5.06 26.94 0.59
CA ASP A 164 -6.42 27.47 0.51
C ASP A 164 -7.42 26.50 -0.13
N ASN A 165 -7.05 25.24 -0.38
CA ASN A 165 -7.88 24.27 -1.09
C ASN A 165 -8.23 22.99 -0.30
N ASP A 166 -8.27 23.07 1.03
CA ASP A 166 -8.55 21.92 1.90
C ASP A 166 -9.87 21.23 1.57
N SER A 167 -10.96 21.97 1.34
CA SER A 167 -12.27 21.38 1.01
C SER A 167 -12.24 20.62 -0.33
N GLU A 168 -11.54 21.17 -1.33
CA GLU A 168 -11.32 20.50 -2.61
C GLU A 168 -10.50 19.22 -2.41
N MET A 169 -9.43 19.32 -1.62
CA MET A 169 -8.52 18.20 -1.38
C MET A 169 -9.15 17.10 -0.53
N LEU A 170 -10.03 17.45 0.41
CA LEU A 170 -10.81 16.49 1.17
C LEU A 170 -11.74 15.69 0.25
N ALA A 171 -12.52 16.37 -0.60
CA ALA A 171 -13.43 15.72 -1.54
C ALA A 171 -12.66 14.77 -2.48
N GLU A 172 -11.51 15.20 -2.95
CA GLU A 172 -10.64 14.43 -3.83
C GLU A 172 -9.99 13.22 -3.14
N ARG A 173 -9.51 13.37 -1.90
CA ARG A 173 -8.98 12.26 -1.10
C ARG A 173 -10.06 11.23 -0.79
N LEU A 174 -11.28 11.67 -0.45
CA LEU A 174 -12.40 10.76 -0.22
C LEU A 174 -12.82 10.01 -1.49
N ARG A 175 -12.76 10.65 -2.65
CA ARG A 175 -13.01 10.00 -3.95
C ARG A 175 -11.98 8.90 -4.22
N ILE A 176 -10.70 9.19 -4.04
CA ILE A 176 -9.62 8.21 -4.24
C ILE A 176 -9.71 7.08 -3.22
N LEU A 177 -9.98 7.39 -1.95
CA LEU A 177 -10.19 6.38 -0.90
C LEU A 177 -11.34 5.42 -1.25
N ARG A 178 -12.46 5.94 -1.80
CA ARG A 178 -13.57 5.11 -2.27
C ARG A 178 -13.17 4.20 -3.43
N MET A 179 -12.45 4.74 -4.42
CA MET A 179 -11.90 3.96 -5.54
C MET A 179 -10.98 2.84 -5.04
N HIS A 180 -10.07 3.16 -4.12
CA HIS A 180 -9.15 2.17 -3.53
C HIS A 180 -9.91 1.10 -2.77
N GLY A 181 -10.92 1.49 -1.97
CA GLY A 181 -11.76 0.54 -1.25
C GLY A 181 -12.62 -0.34 -2.17
N GLU A 182 -13.05 0.17 -3.32
CA GLU A 182 -13.78 -0.59 -4.34
C GLU A 182 -12.87 -1.60 -5.05
N ALA A 183 -11.69 -1.17 -5.52
CA ALA A 183 -10.70 -2.05 -6.11
C ALA A 183 -10.26 -3.16 -5.15
N ALA A 184 -10.01 -2.83 -3.87
CA ALA A 184 -9.66 -3.82 -2.87
C ALA A 184 -10.77 -4.85 -2.64
N ARG A 185 -12.03 -4.41 -2.51
CA ARG A 185 -13.19 -5.31 -2.39
C ARG A 185 -13.35 -6.19 -3.62
N TYR A 186 -13.17 -5.64 -4.82
CA TYR A 186 -13.23 -6.40 -6.06
C TYR A 186 -12.21 -7.53 -6.08
N VAL A 187 -10.94 -7.21 -5.79
CA VAL A 187 -9.84 -8.19 -5.77
C VAL A 187 -10.06 -9.26 -4.71
N LEU A 188 -10.35 -8.85 -3.47
CA LEU A 188 -10.48 -9.78 -2.33
C LEU A 188 -11.72 -10.70 -2.46
N ASN A 189 -12.75 -10.31 -3.21
CA ASN A 189 -13.92 -11.15 -3.46
C ASN A 189 -13.75 -12.07 -4.68
N ARG A 190 -12.94 -11.66 -5.66
CA ARG A 190 -12.79 -12.39 -6.94
C ARG A 190 -11.69 -13.43 -6.93
N TYR A 191 -10.57 -13.11 -6.27
CA TYR A 191 -9.40 -13.98 -6.24
C TYR A 191 -9.38 -14.81 -4.96
N ASP A 192 -8.83 -16.02 -5.04
CA ASP A 192 -8.56 -16.82 -3.85
C ASP A 192 -7.29 -16.33 -3.16
N TRP A 193 -7.33 -16.30 -1.83
CA TRP A 193 -6.21 -15.88 -0.99
C TRP A 193 -6.37 -16.44 0.41
N ARG A 194 -5.22 -16.64 1.05
CA ARG A 194 -5.14 -17.06 2.45
C ARG A 194 -4.63 -15.94 3.34
N VAL A 195 -3.72 -15.12 2.82
CA VAL A 195 -3.24 -13.90 3.48
C VAL A 195 -3.45 -12.71 2.55
N GLY A 196 -4.28 -11.76 2.98
CA GLY A 196 -4.48 -10.47 2.32
C GLY A 196 -3.69 -9.38 3.03
N VAL A 197 -3.11 -8.44 2.28
CA VAL A 197 -2.36 -7.28 2.77
C VAL A 197 -2.80 -6.03 2.04
#